data_AF-A0A7C2ZY31-F1
#
_entry.id   AF-A0A7C2ZY31-F1
#
_cell.length_a   1.000
_cell.length_b   1.000
_cell.length_c   1.000
_cell.angle_alpha   90.00
_cell.angle_beta   90.00
_cell.angle_gamma   90.00
#
_symmetry.space_group_name_H-M   'P 1'
#
loop_
_entity.id
_entity.type
_entity.pdbx_description
1 polymer ?
#
loop_
_entity_poly.entity_id
_entity_poly.type
_entity_poly.pdbx_seq_one_letter_code
_entity_poly.pdbx_strand_id
1 'polypeptide(L)'
;MDFYADGVIQEGDIYGVVNVWDNANVVMTGGDVWEVHTHGLSTFTVLGTGSTTASHTTWLAAYGASSISITGGATYYYLSFSDSAVGVVTGGFVNCQVSVYDDASLNVYGHGFDAIWDARQRRYYVSGFWADGAPFHLEMTHDAYLRTVFHEIPEPTTLGLLLLGSVLMRRGRCG
;
A
#
# COMPACT_ATOMS: atom_id res chain seq x y z
N MET A 1 18.73 -11.06 5.32
CA MET A 1 17.93 -11.82 6.28
C MET A 1 16.92 -12.57 5.43
N ASP A 2 16.91 -13.89 5.51
CA ASP A 2 16.08 -14.69 4.62
C ASP A 2 15.05 -15.44 5.46
N PHE A 3 13.78 -15.29 5.09
CA PHE A 3 12.66 -16.01 5.68
C PHE A 3 12.24 -17.13 4.72
N TYR A 4 12.38 -18.38 5.19
CA TYR A 4 11.85 -19.58 4.53
C TYR A 4 10.63 -20.16 5.27
N ALA A 5 10.20 -19.47 6.33
CA ALA A 5 9.03 -19.76 7.14
C ALA A 5 8.49 -18.43 7.69
N ASP A 6 7.29 -18.48 8.24
CA ASP A 6 6.62 -17.30 8.79
C ASP A 6 7.49 -16.53 9.79
N GLY A 7 7.39 -15.21 9.75
CA GLY A 7 8.29 -14.34 10.50
C GLY A 7 7.64 -13.03 10.93
N VAL A 8 8.24 -12.42 11.95
CA VAL A 8 7.90 -11.07 12.38
C VAL A 8 9.17 -10.24 12.40
N ILE A 9 9.10 -9.04 11.81
CA ILE A 9 10.09 -7.98 11.98
C ILE A 9 9.46 -6.97 12.94
N GLN A 10 10.17 -6.65 14.00
CA GLN A 10 9.66 -5.84 15.11
C GLN A 10 10.61 -4.68 15.44
N GLU A 11 10.19 -3.82 16.36
CA GLU A 11 10.99 -2.68 16.79
C GLU A 11 12.38 -3.11 17.27
N GLY A 12 13.40 -2.41 16.78
CA GLY A 12 14.81 -2.71 17.07
C GLY A 12 15.47 -3.63 16.04
N ASP A 13 14.70 -4.31 15.19
CA ASP A 13 15.27 -5.07 14.07
C ASP A 13 15.75 -4.12 12.97
N ILE A 14 16.97 -4.35 12.50
CA ILE A 14 17.59 -3.58 11.41
C ILE A 14 18.17 -4.56 10.39
N TYR A 15 17.65 -4.51 9.16
CA TYR A 15 18.11 -5.35 8.07
C TYR A 15 18.44 -4.54 6.82
N GLY A 16 19.55 -4.88 6.17
CA GLY A 16 19.84 -4.35 4.84
C GLY A 16 18.87 -4.93 3.81
N VAL A 17 18.95 -6.24 3.57
CA VAL A 17 18.07 -6.92 2.61
C VAL A 17 17.29 -8.01 3.34
N VAL A 18 16.00 -8.08 3.08
CA VAL A 18 15.08 -9.13 3.51
C VAL A 18 14.56 -9.87 2.28
N ASN A 19 14.73 -11.18 2.23
CA ASN A 19 14.12 -12.01 1.20
C ASN A 19 13.09 -12.95 1.82
N VAL A 20 11.93 -13.12 1.18
CA VAL A 20 10.86 -13.99 1.65
C VAL A 20 10.56 -15.07 0.61
N TRP A 21 10.76 -16.33 1.00
CA TRP A 21 10.73 -17.52 0.14
C TRP A 21 9.78 -18.59 0.69
N ASP A 22 9.61 -19.67 -0.07
CA ASP A 22 8.92 -20.91 0.35
C ASP A 22 7.51 -20.73 0.92
N ASN A 23 6.77 -19.77 0.36
CA ASN A 23 5.39 -19.43 0.75
C ASN A 23 5.30 -18.93 2.21
N ALA A 24 6.37 -18.34 2.73
CA ALA A 24 6.40 -17.74 4.05
C ALA A 24 5.55 -16.47 4.12
N ASN A 25 4.95 -16.24 5.29
CA ASN A 25 4.27 -15.00 5.63
C ASN A 25 5.10 -14.19 6.64
N VAL A 26 5.59 -13.04 6.20
CA VAL A 26 6.37 -12.13 7.06
C VAL A 26 5.59 -10.86 7.33
N VAL A 27 5.47 -10.52 8.61
CA VAL A 27 4.77 -9.33 9.08
C VAL A 27 5.75 -8.38 9.74
N MET A 28 5.86 -7.17 9.20
CA MET A 28 6.65 -6.10 9.78
C MET A 28 5.75 -5.21 10.63
N THR A 29 5.97 -5.22 11.95
CA THR A 29 5.25 -4.39 12.93
C THR A 29 6.09 -3.22 13.45
N GLY A 30 7.40 -3.27 13.22
CA GLY A 30 8.34 -2.19 13.46
C GLY A 30 9.69 -2.50 12.80
N GLY A 31 10.71 -1.71 13.11
CA GLY A 31 12.08 -1.93 12.63
C GLY A 31 12.41 -1.14 11.37
N ASP A 32 13.63 -1.33 10.86
CA ASP A 32 14.16 -0.63 9.69
C ASP A 32 14.75 -1.63 8.69
N VAL A 33 14.14 -1.72 7.51
CA VAL A 33 14.54 -2.63 6.46
C VAL A 33 14.83 -1.85 5.20
N TRP A 34 16.05 -1.90 4.71
CA TRP A 34 16.38 -1.13 3.50
C TRP A 34 15.68 -1.70 2.25
N GLU A 35 15.70 -3.01 2.07
CA GLU A 35 15.19 -3.66 0.88
C GLU A 35 14.47 -4.96 1.21
N VAL A 36 13.31 -5.18 0.60
CA VAL A 36 12.47 -6.38 0.79
C VAL A 36 12.12 -6.97 -0.56
N HIS A 37 12.46 -8.24 -0.76
CA HIS A 37 12.11 -9.00 -1.95
C HIS A 37 11.22 -10.17 -1.55
N THR A 38 10.03 -10.25 -2.15
CA THR A 38 9.05 -11.31 -1.88
C THR A 38 8.90 -12.18 -3.12
N HIS A 39 8.92 -13.50 -2.98
CA HIS A 39 8.96 -14.44 -4.10
C HIS A 39 7.97 -15.61 -3.95
N GLY A 40 7.77 -16.37 -5.02
CA GLY A 40 6.93 -17.58 -4.97
C GLY A 40 5.48 -17.23 -4.67
N LEU A 41 4.88 -17.85 -3.64
CA LEU A 41 3.56 -17.49 -3.09
C LEU A 41 3.68 -16.79 -1.73
N SER A 42 4.86 -16.27 -1.40
CA SER A 42 5.11 -15.63 -0.10
C SER A 42 4.39 -14.29 0.04
N THR A 43 4.20 -13.87 1.28
CA THR A 43 3.55 -12.59 1.60
C THR A 43 4.42 -11.75 2.52
N PHE A 44 4.50 -10.46 2.24
CA PHE A 44 5.13 -9.48 3.14
C PHE A 44 4.12 -8.38 3.48
N THR A 45 3.88 -8.17 4.77
CA THR A 45 2.91 -7.17 5.25
C THR A 45 3.61 -6.11 6.07
N VAL A 46 3.54 -4.85 5.65
CA VAL A 46 3.96 -3.70 6.46
C VAL A 46 2.77 -3.20 7.25
N LEU A 47 2.84 -3.39 8.56
CA LEU A 47 1.88 -2.87 9.52
C LEU A 47 2.40 -1.59 10.16
N GLY A 48 1.44 -0.76 10.59
CA GLY A 48 1.60 0.43 11.39
C GLY A 48 0.23 1.05 11.64
N THR A 49 0.13 2.00 12.57
CA THR A 49 -1.12 2.70 12.86
C THR A 49 -1.06 4.12 12.27
N GLY A 50 -1.69 4.36 11.12
CA GLY A 50 -1.67 5.65 10.44
C GLY A 50 -0.29 6.02 9.88
N SER A 51 0.04 7.32 9.85
CA SER A 51 1.37 7.85 9.43
C SER A 51 2.48 7.58 10.47
N THR A 52 2.46 6.45 11.17
CA THR A 52 3.56 6.08 12.08
C THR A 52 4.74 5.52 11.31
N THR A 53 5.92 6.04 11.60
CA THR A 53 7.23 5.62 11.09
C THR A 53 7.83 4.47 11.91
N ALA A 54 7.02 3.60 12.53
CA ALA A 54 7.54 2.52 13.36
C ALA A 54 8.23 1.42 12.52
N SER A 55 7.69 1.19 11.32
CA SER A 55 8.22 0.30 10.30
C SER A 55 8.77 1.14 9.14
N HIS A 56 10.04 0.97 8.77
CA HIS A 56 10.64 1.65 7.63
C HIS A 56 11.04 0.68 6.54
N THR A 57 10.64 0.99 5.30
CA THR A 57 11.14 0.30 4.11
C THR A 57 11.57 1.28 3.02
N THR A 58 12.67 1.01 2.34
CA THR A 58 13.19 1.85 1.24
C THR A 58 12.89 1.24 -0.14
N TRP A 59 12.90 -0.08 -0.26
CA TRP A 59 12.53 -0.72 -1.52
C TRP A 59 11.73 -1.98 -1.23
N LEU A 60 10.52 -2.05 -1.78
CA LEU A 60 9.68 -3.24 -1.76
C LEU A 60 9.54 -3.77 -3.19
N ALA A 61 9.88 -5.05 -3.37
CA ALA A 61 9.75 -5.73 -4.64
C ALA A 61 9.06 -7.10 -4.48
N ALA A 62 8.06 -7.35 -5.32
CA ALA A 62 7.32 -8.62 -5.36
C ALA A 62 7.47 -9.27 -6.75
N TYR A 63 7.79 -10.57 -6.72
CA TYR A 63 8.06 -11.41 -7.90
C TYR A 63 7.21 -12.68 -7.88
N GLY A 64 7.03 -13.32 -9.04
CA GLY A 64 6.23 -14.54 -9.16
C GLY A 64 4.76 -14.31 -8.85
N ALA A 65 4.19 -15.12 -7.96
CA ALA A 65 2.79 -15.01 -7.50
C ALA A 65 2.72 -14.49 -6.05
N SER A 66 3.75 -13.75 -5.61
CA SER A 66 3.86 -13.23 -4.26
C SER A 66 3.03 -11.97 -4.07
N SER A 67 2.88 -11.54 -2.83
CA SER A 67 2.15 -10.31 -2.53
C SER A 67 2.81 -9.44 -1.47
N ILE A 68 2.65 -8.13 -1.62
CA ILE A 68 3.03 -7.14 -0.61
C ILE A 68 1.78 -6.33 -0.22
N SER A 69 1.52 -6.22 1.08
CA SER A 69 0.47 -5.37 1.62
C SER A 69 1.06 -4.29 2.52
N ILE A 70 0.62 -3.04 2.32
CA ILE A 70 1.02 -1.88 3.11
C ILE A 70 -0.24 -1.27 3.72
N THR A 71 -0.38 -1.41 5.03
CA THR A 71 -1.51 -0.83 5.79
C THR A 71 -1.07 0.27 6.74
N GLY A 72 0.24 0.48 6.88
CA GLY A 72 0.85 1.45 7.78
C GLY A 72 2.36 1.51 7.57
N GLY A 73 3.08 2.13 8.51
CA GLY A 73 4.53 2.29 8.39
C GLY A 73 4.92 3.41 7.44
N ALA A 74 6.21 3.48 7.11
CA ALA A 74 6.74 4.40 6.11
C ALA A 74 7.51 3.62 5.04
N THR A 75 7.08 3.80 3.80
CA THR A 75 7.73 3.23 2.62
C THR A 75 8.20 4.37 1.72
N TYR A 76 9.47 4.30 1.35
CA TYR A 76 10.12 5.32 0.52
C TYR A 76 10.52 4.74 -0.83
N TYR A 77 10.94 5.63 -1.73
CA TYR A 77 11.67 5.39 -2.98
C TYR A 77 11.03 4.44 -4.00
N TYR A 78 10.85 3.14 -3.74
CA TYR A 78 10.44 2.18 -4.77
C TYR A 78 9.42 1.13 -4.29
N LEU A 79 8.38 0.97 -5.11
CA LEU A 79 7.44 -0.16 -5.10
C LEU A 79 7.50 -0.84 -6.47
N SER A 80 7.86 -2.12 -6.51
CA SER A 80 7.99 -2.87 -7.75
C SER A 80 7.22 -4.19 -7.71
N PHE A 81 6.42 -4.45 -8.74
CA PHE A 81 5.66 -5.69 -8.90
C PHE A 81 5.87 -6.25 -10.30
N SER A 82 6.10 -7.56 -10.41
CA SER A 82 6.38 -8.23 -11.69
C SER A 82 5.79 -9.65 -11.71
N ASP A 83 5.83 -10.30 -12.88
CA ASP A 83 5.18 -11.59 -13.14
C ASP A 83 3.67 -11.53 -12.88
N SER A 84 3.17 -12.16 -11.80
CA SER A 84 1.77 -12.19 -11.39
C SER A 84 1.58 -11.64 -9.98
N ALA A 85 2.55 -10.86 -9.49
CA ALA A 85 2.54 -10.37 -8.12
C ALA A 85 1.41 -9.37 -7.86
N VAL A 86 0.95 -9.30 -6.62
CA VAL A 86 -0.14 -8.42 -6.20
C VAL A 86 0.30 -7.48 -5.09
N GLY A 87 0.17 -6.19 -5.34
CA GLY A 87 0.32 -5.14 -4.34
C GLY A 87 -1.03 -4.67 -3.80
N VAL A 88 -1.11 -4.42 -2.49
CA VAL A 88 -2.27 -3.79 -1.85
C VAL A 88 -1.80 -2.68 -0.92
N VAL A 89 -2.26 -1.46 -1.15
CA VAL A 89 -1.93 -0.28 -0.33
C VAL A 89 -3.20 0.36 0.19
N THR A 90 -3.31 0.47 1.51
CA THR A 90 -4.49 1.03 2.20
C THR A 90 -4.14 2.07 3.26
N GLY A 91 -2.87 2.39 3.48
CA GLY A 91 -2.44 3.30 4.52
C GLY A 91 -0.92 3.47 4.60
N GLY A 92 -0.47 4.18 5.64
CA GLY A 92 0.94 4.48 5.90
C GLY A 92 1.45 5.75 5.21
N PHE A 93 2.71 6.09 5.45
CA PHE A 93 3.41 7.10 4.66
C PHE A 93 4.00 6.42 3.43
N VAL A 94 3.41 6.65 2.26
CA VAL A 94 3.88 6.08 0.99
C VAL A 94 4.28 7.23 0.07
N ASN A 95 5.58 7.29 -0.22
CA ASN A 95 6.17 8.24 -1.16
C ASN A 95 7.18 7.49 -2.03
N CYS A 96 6.66 6.88 -3.09
CA CYS A 96 7.41 5.89 -3.87
C CYS A 96 7.24 6.11 -5.36
N GLN A 97 8.30 5.78 -6.09
CA GLN A 97 8.23 5.46 -7.51
C GLN A 97 7.64 4.06 -7.67
N VAL A 98 6.64 3.93 -8.52
CA VAL A 98 5.92 2.68 -8.73
C VAL A 98 6.19 2.12 -10.11
N SER A 99 6.57 0.86 -10.14
CA SER A 99 6.71 0.05 -11.34
C SER A 99 5.86 -1.22 -11.21
N VAL A 100 5.01 -1.48 -12.20
CA VAL A 100 4.21 -2.71 -12.30
C VAL A 100 4.39 -3.28 -13.70
N TYR A 101 4.82 -4.53 -13.80
CA TYR A 101 5.16 -5.20 -15.05
C TYR A 101 4.30 -6.46 -15.27
N ASP A 102 4.39 -7.05 -16.46
CA ASP A 102 3.82 -8.36 -16.82
C ASP A 102 2.30 -8.49 -16.57
N ASP A 103 1.85 -9.42 -15.74
CA ASP A 103 0.45 -9.59 -15.30
C ASP A 103 0.25 -9.12 -13.84
N ALA A 104 1.26 -8.46 -13.26
CA ALA A 104 1.18 -7.95 -11.91
C ALA A 104 0.19 -6.79 -11.80
N SER A 105 -0.32 -6.57 -10.59
CA SER A 105 -1.28 -5.51 -10.31
C SER A 105 -1.03 -4.84 -8.98
N LEU A 106 -1.39 -3.56 -8.90
CA LEU A 106 -1.38 -2.79 -7.66
C LEU A 106 -2.80 -2.31 -7.37
N ASN A 107 -3.29 -2.56 -6.16
CA ASN A 107 -4.58 -2.07 -5.70
C ASN A 107 -4.34 -0.99 -4.64
N VAL A 108 -4.85 0.21 -4.89
CA VAL A 108 -4.72 1.35 -3.98
C VAL A 108 -6.10 1.75 -3.49
N TYR A 109 -6.31 1.75 -2.18
CA TYR A 109 -7.57 2.09 -1.55
C TYR A 109 -7.46 3.45 -0.86
N GLY A 110 -8.31 4.39 -1.25
CA GLY A 110 -8.24 5.77 -0.80
C GLY A 110 -9.39 6.59 -1.36
N HIS A 111 -9.36 7.89 -1.15
CA HIS A 111 -10.37 8.81 -1.67
C HIS A 111 -9.74 10.08 -2.21
N GLY A 112 -10.49 10.80 -3.05
CA GLY A 112 -10.05 12.06 -3.62
C GLY A 112 -8.80 11.92 -4.48
N PHE A 113 -8.73 10.85 -5.28
CA PHE A 113 -7.59 10.61 -6.18
C PHE A 113 -7.43 11.74 -7.20
N ASP A 114 -6.21 12.21 -7.36
CA ASP A 114 -5.79 13.09 -8.45
C ASP A 114 -4.59 12.48 -9.18
N ALA A 115 -4.53 12.66 -10.50
CA ALA A 115 -3.50 12.07 -11.34
C ALA A 115 -3.04 13.07 -12.40
N ILE A 116 -1.78 13.50 -12.30
CA ILE A 116 -1.18 14.48 -13.21
C ILE A 116 -0.12 13.79 -14.07
N TRP A 117 -0.29 13.86 -15.40
CA TRP A 117 0.71 13.37 -16.34
C TRP A 117 1.81 14.41 -16.57
N ASP A 118 3.06 14.03 -16.32
CA ASP A 118 4.24 14.81 -16.72
C ASP A 118 4.87 14.20 -17.96
N ALA A 119 4.67 14.87 -19.09
CA ALA A 119 5.20 14.45 -20.38
C ALA A 119 6.74 14.47 -20.46
N ARG A 120 7.43 15.28 -19.64
CA ARG A 120 8.91 15.36 -19.64
C ARG A 120 9.51 14.16 -18.94
N GLN A 121 8.96 13.79 -17.79
CA GLN A 121 9.40 12.64 -17.00
C GLN A 121 8.76 11.32 -17.46
N ARG A 122 7.72 11.39 -18.31
CA ARG A 122 6.91 10.26 -18.77
C ARG A 122 6.33 9.46 -17.59
N ARG A 123 5.84 10.18 -16.58
CA ARG A 123 5.32 9.63 -15.33
C ARG A 123 3.98 10.26 -14.97
N TYR A 124 3.16 9.50 -14.25
CA TYR A 124 2.00 9.99 -13.54
C TYR A 124 2.38 10.31 -12.10
N TYR A 125 2.03 11.49 -11.64
CA TYR A 125 2.04 11.86 -10.24
C TYR A 125 0.63 11.66 -9.70
N VAL A 126 0.44 10.62 -8.90
CA VAL A 126 -0.85 10.28 -8.31
C VAL A 126 -0.84 10.63 -6.84
N SER A 127 -1.88 11.29 -6.38
CA SER A 127 -2.09 11.64 -4.98
C SER A 127 -3.52 11.36 -4.55
N GLY A 128 -3.75 11.37 -3.24
CA GLY A 128 -5.06 11.20 -2.64
C GLY A 128 -4.93 11.09 -1.13
N PHE A 129 -5.99 10.60 -0.49
CA PHE A 129 -6.06 10.45 0.96
C PHE A 129 -6.45 9.03 1.35
N TRP A 130 -5.87 8.53 2.44
CA TRP A 130 -6.29 7.28 3.07
C TRP A 130 -7.58 7.47 3.89
N ALA A 131 -8.12 6.37 4.42
CA ALA A 131 -9.33 6.39 5.23
C ALA A 131 -9.23 7.28 6.49
N ASP A 132 -8.02 7.45 7.02
CA ASP A 132 -7.73 8.31 8.17
C ASP A 132 -7.48 9.79 7.78
N GLY A 133 -7.56 10.11 6.49
CA GLY A 133 -7.31 11.44 5.93
C GLY A 133 -5.82 11.77 5.74
N ALA A 134 -4.90 10.85 6.03
CA ALA A 134 -3.49 11.07 5.74
C ALA A 134 -3.24 11.06 4.21
N PRO A 135 -2.44 12.00 3.68
CA PRO A 135 -2.18 12.06 2.25
C PRO A 135 -1.15 11.00 1.82
N PHE A 136 -1.21 10.61 0.54
CA PHE A 136 -0.19 9.80 -0.09
C PHE A 136 0.24 10.34 -1.44
N HIS A 137 1.40 9.87 -1.91
CA HIS A 137 1.94 10.24 -3.21
C HIS A 137 2.63 9.06 -3.89
N LEU A 138 2.34 8.85 -5.18
CA LEU A 138 2.91 7.80 -6.01
C LEU A 138 3.41 8.39 -7.34
N GLU A 139 4.66 8.12 -7.69
CA GLU A 139 5.23 8.46 -8.98
C GLU A 139 5.25 7.23 -9.89
N MET A 140 4.29 7.11 -10.79
CA MET A 140 4.08 5.88 -11.56
C MET A 140 4.63 6.03 -12.98
N THR A 141 5.26 4.97 -13.50
CA THR A 141 5.46 4.87 -14.95
C THR A 141 4.11 4.76 -15.66
N HIS A 142 4.07 5.00 -16.98
CA HIS A 142 2.84 4.87 -17.76
C HIS A 142 2.22 3.46 -17.61
N ASP A 143 3.04 2.42 -17.71
CA ASP A 143 2.59 1.03 -17.59
C ASP A 143 2.11 0.71 -16.17
N ALA A 144 2.81 1.23 -15.14
CA ALA A 144 2.40 1.05 -13.76
C ALA A 144 1.02 1.66 -13.48
N TYR A 145 0.76 2.85 -14.03
CA TYR A 145 -0.53 3.52 -13.89
C TYR A 145 -1.67 2.69 -14.50
N LEU A 146 -1.48 2.14 -15.71
CA LEU A 146 -2.51 1.31 -16.37
C LEU A 146 -2.78 -0.02 -15.66
N ARG A 147 -1.85 -0.50 -14.85
CA ARG A 147 -1.94 -1.75 -14.08
C ARG A 147 -2.35 -1.54 -12.62
N THR A 148 -2.57 -0.28 -12.25
CA THR A 148 -3.03 0.09 -10.92
C THR A 148 -4.53 0.28 -10.93
N VAL A 149 -5.21 -0.38 -9.99
CA VAL A 149 -6.63 -0.18 -9.74
C VAL A 149 -6.79 0.69 -8.50
N PHE A 150 -7.39 1.86 -8.70
CA PHE A 150 -7.74 2.79 -7.62
C PHE A 150 -9.16 2.49 -7.14
N HIS A 151 -9.29 2.17 -5.87
CA HIS A 151 -10.55 1.83 -5.22
C HIS A 151 -10.99 3.00 -4.34
N GLU A 152 -12.01 3.73 -4.79
CA GLU A 152 -12.59 4.84 -4.03
C GLU A 152 -13.32 4.32 -2.79
N ILE A 153 -12.88 4.75 -1.61
CA ILE A 153 -13.59 4.54 -0.35
C ILE A 153 -14.39 5.81 0.01
N PRO A 154 -15.57 5.70 0.66
CA PRO A 154 -16.33 6.88 1.03
C PRO A 154 -15.55 7.79 1.98
N GLU A 155 -15.56 9.09 1.73
CA GLU A 155 -15.02 10.06 2.68
C GLU A 155 -15.70 9.90 4.05
N PRO A 156 -14.99 10.11 5.18
CA PRO A 156 -15.55 9.95 6.53
C PRO A 156 -16.87 10.72 6.73
N THR A 157 -16.99 11.91 6.14
CA THR A 157 -18.17 12.77 6.22
C THR A 157 -19.38 12.18 5.46
N THR A 158 -19.15 11.43 4.37
CA THR A 158 -20.21 10.78 3.58
C THR A 158 -20.94 9.72 4.40
N LEU A 159 -20.19 8.93 5.18
CA LEU A 159 -20.79 7.96 6.12
C LEU A 159 -21.56 8.67 7.24
N GLY A 160 -21.01 9.77 7.75
CA GLY A 160 -21.69 10.61 8.74
C GLY A 160 -23.04 11.13 8.23
N LEU A 161 -23.09 11.71 7.02
CA LEU A 161 -24.33 12.18 6.41
C LEU A 161 -25.33 11.03 6.14
N LEU A 162 -24.86 9.86 5.71
CA LEU A 162 -25.73 8.70 5.49
C LEU A 162 -26.38 8.22 6.80
N LEU A 163 -25.60 8.16 7.87
CA LEU A 163 -26.10 7.79 9.21
C LEU A 163 -27.06 8.85 9.75
N LEU A 164 -26.75 10.15 9.60
CA LEU A 164 -27.65 11.24 9.96
C LEU A 164 -28.97 11.19 9.17
N GLY A 165 -28.90 10.99 7.85
CA GLY A 165 -30.07 10.88 6.98
C GLY A 165 -30.97 9.69 7.36
N SER A 166 -30.38 8.53 7.65
CA SER A 166 -31.13 7.34 8.09
C SER A 166 -31.78 7.52 9.47
N VAL A 167 -31.11 8.19 10.42
CA VAL A 167 -31.71 8.56 11.72
C VAL A 167 -32.88 9.53 11.55
N LEU A 168 -32.72 10.56 10.72
CA LEU A 168 -33.79 11.54 10.44
C LEU A 168 -34.99 10.87 9.76
N MET A 169 -34.76 9.97 8.81
CA MET A 169 -35.83 9.19 8.15
C MET A 169 -36.55 8.24 9.12
N ARG A 170 -35.86 7.71 10.14
CA ARG A 170 -36.49 6.84 11.15
C ARG A 170 -37.35 7.63 12.15
N ARG A 171 -36.97 8.87 12.49
CA ARG A 171 -37.77 9.76 13.35
C ARG A 171 -39.03 10.29 12.64
N GLY A 172 -38.98 10.53 11.34
CA GLY A 172 -40.14 10.97 10.54
C GLY A 172 -41.25 9.92 10.36
N ARG A 173 -41.03 8.66 10.78
CA ARG A 173 -42.00 7.56 10.70
C ARG A 173 -42.73 7.24 12.02
N CYS A 174 -42.39 7.92 13.12
CA CYS A 174 -43.05 7.77 14.42
C CYS A 174 -43.91 8.98 14.81
N GLY A 175 -44.33 9.80 13.83
CA GLY A 175 -45.31 10.87 13.99
C GLY A 175 -46.68 10.46 13.48
#